data_AF-A0AAV4F4S3-F1
#
_entry.id   AF-A0AAV4F4S3-F1
#
_cell.length_a   1.000
_cell.length_b   1.000
_cell.length_c   1.000
_cell.angle_alpha   90.00
_cell.angle_beta   90.00
_cell.angle_gamma   90.00
#
_symmetry.space_group_name_H-M   'P 1'
#
loop_
_entity.id
_entity.type
_entity.pdbx_description
1 polymer ?
#
loop_
_entity_poly.entity_id
_entity_poly.type
_entity_poly.pdbx_seq_one_letter_code
_entity_poly.pdbx_strand_id
1 'polypeptide(L)'
;MVRVDKLLVVVVVVVVVVVVAVVVVVLVVVVVVVVVVVVVVVVVVVIVEVVVVVVNSSGAMKNLVKILVVAGKFWITCSYATIYLWSAELFPTVVRNAGMGVASMSARIGGIFAPFILDLRDSWSPLPLLVFGVLSIMAGVSGLLLPETNRRSLPQTLDDVVPNQSK
;
A
#
# COMPACT_ATOMS: atom_id res chain seq x y z
N MET A 1 56.13 -1.30 18.54
CA MET A 1 55.01 -2.18 18.11
C MET A 1 53.66 -1.71 18.65
N VAL A 2 53.46 -1.61 19.97
CA VAL A 2 52.19 -1.26 20.68
C VAL A 2 51.43 0.00 20.20
N ARG A 3 52.11 0.97 19.57
CA ARG A 3 51.50 2.24 19.14
C ARG A 3 50.69 2.10 17.83
N VAL A 4 51.04 1.12 16.98
CA VAL A 4 50.34 0.84 15.71
C VAL A 4 49.05 0.06 15.96
N ASP A 5 49.06 -0.86 16.93
CA ASP A 5 47.89 -1.67 17.31
C ASP A 5 46.77 -0.79 17.87
N LYS A 6 47.12 0.21 18.71
CA LYS A 6 46.17 1.21 19.22
C LYS A 6 45.61 2.10 18.11
N LEU A 7 46.42 2.44 17.11
CA LEU A 7 45.98 3.25 15.96
C LEU A 7 45.00 2.47 15.09
N LEU A 8 45.27 1.18 14.85
CA LEU A 8 44.40 0.30 14.08
C LEU A 8 43.02 0.13 14.74
N VAL A 9 42.98 -0.10 16.05
CA VAL A 9 41.73 -0.20 16.81
C VAL A 9 40.93 1.11 16.73
N VAL A 10 41.60 2.26 16.88
CA VAL A 10 40.95 3.58 16.75
C VAL A 10 40.40 3.78 15.33
N VAL A 11 41.15 3.43 14.29
CA VAL A 11 40.70 3.54 12.90
C VAL A 11 39.49 2.63 12.64
N VAL A 12 39.53 1.37 13.09
CA VAL A 12 38.40 0.44 12.93
C VAL A 12 37.15 0.95 13.66
N VAL A 13 37.29 1.42 14.90
CA VAL A 13 36.17 1.96 15.68
C VAL A 13 35.60 3.21 15.00
N VAL A 14 36.45 4.12 14.53
CA VAL A 14 36.00 5.34 13.82
C VAL A 14 35.28 4.99 12.53
N VAL A 15 35.82 4.06 11.73
CA VAL A 15 35.19 3.61 10.47
C VAL A 15 33.83 2.97 10.75
N VAL A 16 33.74 2.08 11.75
CA VAL A 16 32.47 1.43 12.12
C VAL A 16 31.43 2.47 12.57
N VAL A 17 31.82 3.42 13.43
CA VAL A 17 30.92 4.48 13.92
C VAL A 17 30.42 5.36 12.77
N VAL A 18 31.30 5.74 11.83
CA VAL A 18 30.93 6.56 10.68
C VAL A 18 30.00 5.81 9.73
N VAL A 19 30.28 4.54 9.44
CA VAL A 19 29.44 3.71 8.56
C VAL A 19 28.05 3.53 9.17
N VAL A 20 27.96 3.21 10.46
CA VAL A 20 26.68 3.07 11.17
C VAL A 20 25.91 4.40 11.15
N ALA A 21 26.57 5.53 11.41
CA ALA A 21 25.93 6.84 11.37
C ALA A 21 25.38 7.17 9.98
N VAL A 22 26.14 6.92 8.91
CA VAL A 22 25.70 7.17 7.52
C VAL A 22 24.51 6.28 7.17
N VAL A 23 24.54 5.00 7.53
CA VAL A 23 23.41 4.08 7.27
C VAL A 23 22.15 4.54 7.98
N VAL A 24 22.26 4.94 9.25
CA VAL A 24 21.12 5.47 10.02
C VAL A 24 20.58 6.76 9.41
N VAL A 25 21.46 7.71 9.04
CA VAL A 25 21.04 8.97 8.40
C VAL A 25 20.35 8.71 7.07
N VAL A 26 20.92 7.86 6.21
CA VAL A 26 20.31 7.51 4.92
C VAL A 26 18.95 6.83 5.13
N LEU A 27 18.85 5.89 6.07
CA LEU A 27 17.60 5.20 6.38
C LEU A 27 16.53 6.19 6.88
N VAL A 28 16.88 7.06 7.83
CA VAL A 28 15.98 8.07 8.38
C VAL A 28 15.55 9.06 7.30
N VAL A 29 16.48 9.57 6.50
CA VAL A 29 16.16 10.50 5.40
C VAL A 29 15.27 9.83 4.37
N VAL A 30 15.55 8.59 3.95
CA VAL A 30 14.72 7.86 2.98
C VAL A 30 13.32 7.62 3.54
N VAL A 31 13.20 7.16 4.78
CA VAL A 31 11.89 6.91 5.41
C VAL A 31 11.10 8.22 5.56
N VAL A 32 11.73 9.27 6.09
CA VAL A 32 11.07 10.58 6.28
C VAL A 32 10.68 11.19 4.94
N VAL A 33 11.57 11.20 3.94
CA VAL A 33 11.28 11.75 2.60
C VAL A 33 10.16 10.97 1.94
N VAL A 34 10.19 9.64 1.96
CA VAL A 34 9.13 8.81 1.35
C VAL A 34 7.80 9.06 2.04
N VAL A 35 7.76 9.07 3.38
CA VAL A 35 6.52 9.32 4.13
C VAL A 35 6.00 10.73 3.85
N VAL A 36 6.85 11.75 3.90
CA VAL A 36 6.47 13.14 3.64
C VAL A 36 5.97 13.31 2.20
N VAL A 37 6.66 12.75 1.20
CA VAL A 37 6.25 12.83 -0.20
C VAL A 37 4.91 12.14 -0.42
N VAL A 38 4.71 10.94 0.15
CA VAL A 38 3.42 10.23 0.07
C VAL A 38 2.31 11.04 0.72
N VAL A 39 2.53 11.60 1.92
CA VAL A 39 1.55 12.43 2.61
C VAL A 39 1.22 13.69 1.80
N VAL A 40 2.23 14.38 1.27
CA VAL A 40 2.03 15.57 0.42
C VAL A 40 1.23 15.23 -0.82
N VAL A 41 1.55 14.14 -1.52
CA VAL A 41 0.81 13.69 -2.71
C VAL A 41 -0.63 13.36 -2.36
N VAL A 42 -0.87 12.62 -1.27
CA VAL A 42 -2.23 12.31 -0.81
C VAL A 42 -3.02 13.59 -0.48
N VAL A 43 -2.40 14.53 0.24
CA VAL A 43 -3.03 15.82 0.60
C VAL A 43 -3.38 16.61 -0.66
N VAL A 44 -2.47 16.71 -1.63
CA VAL A 44 -2.72 17.39 -2.91
C VAL A 44 -3.87 16.73 -3.66
N VAL A 45 -3.90 15.40 -3.74
CA VAL A 45 -5.00 14.65 -4.41
C VAL A 45 -6.34 14.91 -3.71
N VAL A 46 -6.38 14.86 -2.38
CA VAL A 46 -7.60 15.14 -1.59
C VAL A 46 -8.07 16.58 -1.82
N ILE A 47 -7.17 17.56 -1.79
CA ILE A 47 -7.50 18.97 -2.06
C ILE A 47 -8.10 19.12 -3.45
N VAL A 48 -7.51 18.50 -4.47
CA VAL A 48 -8.03 18.55 -5.85
C VAL A 48 -9.44 17.96 -5.92
N GLU A 49 -9.69 16.82 -5.29
CA GLU A 49 -11.02 16.20 -5.28
C GLU A 49 -12.07 17.07 -4.58
N VAL A 50 -11.71 17.68 -3.45
CA VAL A 50 -12.58 18.61 -2.73
C VAL A 50 -12.89 19.84 -3.57
N VAL A 51 -11.89 20.42 -4.25
CA VAL A 51 -12.09 21.57 -5.15
C VAL A 51 -13.04 21.21 -6.29
N VAL A 52 -12.90 20.02 -6.89
CA VAL A 52 -13.80 19.54 -7.96
C VAL A 52 -15.24 19.40 -7.46
N VAL A 53 -15.44 18.94 -6.21
CA VAL A 53 -16.77 18.85 -5.59
C VAL A 53 -17.38 20.24 -5.38
N VAL A 54 -16.61 21.21 -4.90
CA VAL A 54 -17.07 22.57 -4.62
C VAL A 54 -17.44 23.32 -5.91
N VAL A 55 -16.61 23.21 -6.96
CA VAL A 55 -16.83 23.91 -8.24
C VAL A 55 -18.06 23.37 -8.98
N ASN A 56 -18.34 22.07 -8.86
CA ASN A 56 -19.46 21.43 -9.54
C ASN A 56 -20.69 21.32 -8.60
N SER A 57 -21.02 22.37 -7.85
CA SER A 57 -22.18 22.35 -6.95
C SER A 57 -23.47 22.56 -7.75
N SER A 58 -24.18 21.48 -8.06
CA SER A 58 -25.47 21.51 -8.77
C SER A 58 -26.51 20.69 -7.99
N GLY A 59 -27.05 21.28 -6.93
CA GLY A 59 -28.14 20.72 -6.12
C GLY A 59 -27.71 19.83 -4.95
N ALA A 60 -28.46 19.90 -3.84
CA ALA A 60 -28.13 19.24 -2.56
C ALA A 60 -27.95 17.73 -2.66
N MET A 61 -28.84 17.03 -3.39
CA MET A 61 -28.78 15.57 -3.55
C MET A 61 -27.53 15.11 -4.31
N LYS A 62 -27.11 15.85 -5.35
CA LYS A 62 -25.91 15.51 -6.14
C LYS A 62 -24.64 15.77 -5.33
N ASN A 63 -24.63 16.79 -4.48
CA ASN A 63 -23.50 17.11 -3.61
C ASN A 63 -23.29 16.00 -2.56
N LEU A 64 -24.38 15.49 -1.96
CA LEU A 64 -24.30 14.37 -1.01
C LEU A 64 -23.65 13.13 -1.64
N VAL A 65 -24.10 12.74 -2.85
CA VAL A 65 -23.55 11.59 -3.57
C VAL A 65 -22.07 11.79 -3.90
N LYS A 66 -21.67 13.00 -4.32
CA LYS A 66 -20.27 13.32 -4.62
C LYS A 66 -19.36 13.21 -3.40
N ILE A 67 -19.80 13.75 -2.25
CA ILE A 67 -19.05 13.64 -1.00
C ILE A 67 -18.87 12.17 -0.61
N LEU A 68 -19.93 11.37 -0.75
CA LEU A 68 -19.89 9.93 -0.47
C LEU A 68 -18.90 9.20 -1.40
N VAL A 69 -18.88 9.55 -2.69
CA VAL A 69 -17.95 8.97 -3.67
C VAL A 69 -16.50 9.32 -3.35
N VAL A 70 -16.21 10.58 -3.01
CA VAL A 70 -14.85 11.01 -2.61
C VAL A 70 -14.40 10.31 -1.34
N ALA A 71 -15.27 10.19 -0.34
CA ALA A 71 -14.99 9.42 0.87
C ALA A 71 -14.68 7.95 0.57
N GLY A 72 -15.44 7.33 -0.35
CA GLY A 72 -15.18 5.97 -0.82
C GLY A 72 -13.82 5.81 -1.50
N LYS A 73 -13.45 6.74 -2.39
CA LYS A 73 -12.14 6.74 -3.08
C LYS A 73 -10.97 6.86 -2.09
N PHE A 74 -11.12 7.70 -1.06
CA PHE A 74 -10.13 7.81 0.01
C PHE A 74 -9.92 6.47 0.72
N TRP A 75 -11.00 5.80 1.10
CA TRP A 75 -10.93 4.52 1.82
C TRP A 75 -10.30 3.40 0.98
N ILE A 76 -10.65 3.33 -0.31
CA ILE A 76 -10.04 2.38 -1.26
C ILE A 76 -8.54 2.62 -1.38
N THR A 77 -8.10 3.88 -1.42
CA THR A 77 -6.68 4.23 -1.50
C THR A 77 -5.91 3.79 -0.25
N CYS A 78 -6.48 4.03 0.94
CA CYS A 78 -5.91 3.54 2.20
C CYS A 78 -5.83 2.00 2.22
N SER A 79 -6.90 1.31 1.82
CA SER A 79 -6.93 -0.15 1.74
C SER A 79 -5.87 -0.70 0.77
N TYR A 80 -5.71 -0.07 -0.40
CA TYR A 80 -4.68 -0.45 -1.38
C TYR A 80 -3.27 -0.30 -0.79
N ALA A 81 -2.99 0.79 -0.08
CA ALA A 81 -1.72 0.97 0.62
C ALA A 81 -1.48 -0.09 1.71
N THR A 82 -2.51 -0.44 2.49
CA THR A 82 -2.42 -1.50 3.50
C THR A 82 -2.15 -2.87 2.88
N ILE A 83 -2.80 -3.22 1.75
CA ILE A 83 -2.55 -4.49 1.04
C ILE A 83 -1.10 -4.56 0.54
N TYR A 84 -0.55 -3.46 0.05
CA TYR A 84 0.86 -3.38 -0.38
C TYR A 84 1.82 -3.61 0.80
N LEU A 85 1.53 -3.00 1.95
CA LEU A 85 2.29 -3.18 3.18
C LEU A 85 2.19 -4.63 3.68
N TRP A 86 1.00 -5.20 3.71
CA TRP A 86 0.79 -6.59 4.11
C TRP A 86 1.48 -7.58 3.18
N SER A 87 1.43 -7.35 1.88
CA SER A 87 2.16 -8.15 0.89
C SER A 87 3.68 -8.04 1.08
N ALA A 88 4.16 -6.92 1.64
CA ALA A 88 5.57 -6.75 1.95
C ALA A 88 6.05 -7.60 3.13
N GLU A 89 5.18 -7.85 4.09
CA GLU A 89 5.46 -8.57 5.32
C GLU A 89 5.19 -10.08 5.20
N LEU A 90 4.18 -10.45 4.41
CA LEU A 90 3.71 -11.83 4.28
C LEU A 90 4.53 -12.66 3.26
N PHE A 91 4.96 -12.04 2.16
CA PHE A 91 5.65 -12.75 1.08
C PHE A 91 7.18 -12.70 1.24
N PRO A 92 7.88 -13.85 1.19
CA PRO A 92 9.34 -13.86 1.15
C PRO A 92 9.84 -13.19 -0.13
N THR A 93 11.02 -12.57 -0.06
CA THR A 93 11.59 -11.70 -1.11
C THR A 93 11.63 -12.36 -2.49
N VAL A 94 11.79 -13.68 -2.55
CA VAL A 94 11.81 -14.49 -3.79
C VAL A 94 10.49 -14.49 -4.56
N VAL A 95 9.34 -14.47 -3.88
CA VAL A 95 8.01 -14.54 -4.54
C VAL A 95 7.24 -13.23 -4.46
N ARG A 96 7.72 -12.27 -3.66
CA ARG A 96 7.06 -10.97 -3.46
C ARG A 96 6.84 -10.23 -4.77
N ASN A 97 7.84 -10.13 -5.66
CA ASN A 97 7.66 -9.46 -6.95
C ASN A 97 6.63 -10.15 -7.85
N ALA A 98 6.59 -11.49 -7.85
CA ALA A 98 5.62 -12.25 -8.64
C ALA A 98 4.20 -12.07 -8.09
N GLY A 99 4.01 -12.16 -6.76
CA GLY A 99 2.71 -11.93 -6.11
C GLY A 99 2.18 -10.52 -6.34
N MET A 100 3.04 -9.50 -6.20
CA MET A 100 2.70 -8.11 -6.49
C MET A 100 2.36 -7.89 -7.98
N GLY A 101 3.04 -8.60 -8.89
CA GLY A 101 2.75 -8.58 -10.32
C GLY A 101 1.36 -9.15 -10.64
N VAL A 102 1.01 -10.29 -10.07
CA VAL A 102 -0.33 -10.91 -10.23
C VAL A 102 -1.43 -10.03 -9.64
N ALA A 103 -1.22 -9.47 -8.45
CA ALA A 103 -2.16 -8.52 -7.84
C ALA A 103 -2.37 -7.30 -8.76
N SER A 104 -1.28 -6.74 -9.32
CA SER A 104 -1.36 -5.61 -10.25
C SER A 104 -2.12 -5.98 -11.52
N MET A 105 -1.89 -7.15 -12.11
CA MET A 105 -2.63 -7.62 -13.28
C MET A 105 -4.13 -7.77 -12.97
N SER A 106 -4.49 -8.31 -11.81
CA SER A 106 -5.89 -8.44 -11.39
C SER A 106 -6.59 -7.08 -11.23
N ALA A 107 -5.89 -6.07 -10.70
CA ALA A 107 -6.40 -4.70 -10.60
C ALA A 107 -6.62 -4.07 -11.99
N ARG A 108 -5.71 -4.35 -12.95
CA ARG A 108 -5.84 -3.88 -14.34
C ARG A 108 -7.04 -4.50 -15.04
N ILE A 109 -7.32 -5.78 -14.82
CA ILE A 109 -8.52 -6.45 -15.33
C ILE A 109 -9.79 -5.73 -14.83
N GLY A 110 -9.84 -5.39 -13.53
CA GLY A 110 -10.93 -4.57 -12.98
C GLY A 110 -11.08 -3.21 -13.67
N GLY A 111 -9.97 -2.56 -13.99
CA GLY A 111 -9.95 -1.31 -14.77
C GLY A 111 -10.46 -1.45 -16.21
N ILE A 112 -10.23 -2.60 -16.86
CA ILE A 112 -10.77 -2.90 -18.19
C ILE A 112 -12.30 -3.07 -18.13
N PHE A 113 -12.82 -3.71 -17.07
CA PHE A 113 -14.26 -3.88 -16.89
C PHE A 113 -14.99 -2.61 -16.45
N ALA A 114 -14.30 -1.65 -15.85
CA ALA A 114 -14.89 -0.40 -15.35
C ALA A 114 -15.75 0.37 -16.38
N PRO A 115 -15.28 0.68 -17.62
CA PRO A 115 -16.11 1.37 -18.60
C PRO A 115 -17.35 0.58 -19.00
N PHE A 116 -17.26 -0.75 -19.15
CA PHE A 116 -18.42 -1.59 -19.47
C PHE A 116 -19.49 -1.54 -18.37
N ILE A 117 -19.08 -1.48 -17.11
CA ILE A 117 -20.01 -1.33 -15.97
C ILE A 117 -20.64 0.07 -15.98
N LEU A 118 -19.90 1.10 -16.41
CA LEU A 118 -20.43 2.47 -16.53
C LEU A 118 -21.44 2.62 -17.68
N ASP A 119 -21.29 1.86 -18.76
CA ASP A 119 -22.24 1.87 -19.89
C ASP A 119 -23.63 1.35 -19.46
N LEU A 120 -23.72 0.50 -18.44
CA LEU A 120 -25.01 0.05 -17.87
C LEU A 120 -25.82 1.20 -17.25
N ARG A 121 -25.22 2.37 -17.03
CA ARG A 121 -25.90 3.58 -16.56
C ARG A 121 -27.02 4.02 -17.50
N ASP A 122 -26.90 3.76 -18.80
CA ASP A 122 -27.86 4.18 -19.81
C ASP A 122 -29.21 3.49 -19.67
N SER A 123 -29.22 2.26 -19.12
CA SER A 123 -30.47 1.58 -18.75
C SER A 123 -30.98 2.00 -17.38
N TRP A 124 -30.10 2.04 -16.36
CA TRP A 124 -30.50 2.43 -15.01
C TRP A 124 -29.37 3.19 -14.30
N SER A 125 -29.60 4.49 -14.06
CA SER A 125 -28.62 5.44 -13.51
C SER A 125 -27.87 5.00 -12.22
N PRO A 126 -28.49 4.34 -11.22
CA PRO A 126 -27.80 3.90 -9.99
C PRO A 126 -27.16 2.50 -10.10
N LEU A 127 -27.36 1.76 -11.19
CA LEU A 127 -26.93 0.36 -11.35
C LEU A 127 -25.39 0.18 -11.24
N PRO A 128 -24.55 1.03 -11.87
CA PRO A 128 -23.10 0.91 -11.72
C PRO A 128 -22.64 1.06 -10.26
N LEU A 129 -23.28 1.96 -9.52
CA LEU A 129 -22.94 2.23 -8.12
C LEU A 129 -23.24 1.01 -7.23
N LEU A 130 -24.35 0.32 -7.50
CA LEU A 130 -24.73 -0.92 -6.82
C LEU A 130 -23.72 -2.05 -7.11
N VAL A 131 -23.31 -2.21 -8.37
CA VAL A 131 -22.33 -3.23 -8.76
C VAL A 131 -20.99 -3.01 -8.05
N PHE A 132 -20.43 -1.80 -8.09
CA PHE A 132 -19.20 -1.49 -7.36
C PHE A 132 -19.36 -1.63 -5.85
N GLY A 133 -20.53 -1.26 -5.30
CA GLY A 133 -20.86 -1.43 -3.89
C GLY A 133 -20.81 -2.90 -3.46
N VAL A 134 -21.50 -3.80 -4.17
CA VAL A 134 -21.51 -5.24 -3.86
C VAL A 134 -20.11 -5.85 -3.98
N LEU A 135 -19.37 -5.52 -5.04
CA LEU A 135 -17.99 -5.98 -5.22
C LEU A 135 -17.07 -5.53 -4.07
N SER A 136 -17.24 -4.29 -3.58
CA SER A 136 -16.45 -3.76 -2.46
C SER A 136 -16.75 -4.49 -1.14
N ILE A 137 -18.00 -4.86 -0.88
CA ILE A 137 -18.39 -5.63 0.30
C ILE A 137 -17.79 -7.04 0.24
N MET A 138 -17.88 -7.71 -0.92
CA MET A 138 -17.27 -9.03 -1.12
C MET A 138 -15.75 -8.99 -0.90
N ALA A 139 -15.07 -7.96 -1.39
CA ALA A 139 -13.65 -7.75 -1.17
C ALA A 139 -13.34 -7.52 0.32
N GLY A 140 -14.12 -6.70 1.02
CA GLY A 140 -13.96 -6.45 2.46
C GLY A 140 -14.18 -7.69 3.32
N VAL A 141 -15.21 -8.49 3.02
CA VAL A 141 -15.48 -9.77 3.70
C VAL A 141 -14.35 -10.76 3.47
N SER A 142 -13.80 -10.80 2.25
CA SER A 142 -12.62 -11.63 1.94
C SER A 142 -11.40 -11.20 2.77
N GLY A 143 -11.27 -9.90 3.05
CA GLY A 143 -10.24 -9.35 3.95
C GLY A 143 -10.35 -9.86 5.40
N LEU A 144 -11.55 -10.18 5.89
CA LEU A 144 -11.73 -10.72 7.24
C LEU A 144 -11.28 -12.18 7.37
N LEU A 145 -11.21 -12.92 6.25
CA LEU A 145 -10.69 -14.29 6.21
C LEU A 145 -9.16 -14.34 6.27
N LEU A 146 -8.48 -13.19 6.13
CA LEU A 146 -7.03 -13.13 6.20
C LEU A 146 -6.57 -13.16 7.67
N PRO A 147 -5.69 -14.12 8.06
CA PRO A 147 -5.19 -14.23 9.42
C PRO A 147 -4.36 -13.00 9.79
N GLU A 148 -4.64 -12.38 10.93
CA GLU A 148 -3.90 -11.21 11.42
C GLU A 148 -2.39 -11.51 11.54
N THR A 149 -1.56 -10.68 10.93
CA THR A 149 -0.08 -10.78 10.89
C THR A 149 0.60 -10.38 12.20
N ASN A 150 -0.15 -10.14 13.28
CA ASN A 150 0.37 -9.64 14.53
C ASN A 150 1.21 -10.72 15.25
N ARG A 151 2.53 -10.59 15.20
CA ARG A 151 3.57 -11.34 15.94
C ARG A 151 4.12 -12.65 15.34
N ARG A 152 4.26 -12.78 14.02
CA ARG A 152 5.13 -13.83 13.43
C ARG A 152 6.37 -13.22 12.79
N SER A 153 7.54 -13.81 13.07
CA SER A 153 8.81 -13.47 12.44
C SER A 153 8.71 -13.67 10.92
N LEU A 154 9.22 -12.72 10.13
CA LEU A 154 9.15 -12.80 8.68
C LEU A 154 9.83 -14.09 8.20
N PRO A 155 9.11 -14.99 7.49
CA PRO A 155 9.72 -16.17 6.90
C PRO A 155 10.74 -15.71 5.84
N GLN A 156 12.01 -16.02 6.06
CA GLN A 156 13.07 -15.65 5.12
C GLN A 156 13.20 -16.65 3.97
N THR A 157 12.64 -17.85 4.14
CA THR A 157 12.76 -18.98 3.20
C THR A 157 11.40 -19.66 3.02
N LEU A 158 11.14 -20.25 1.85
CA LEU A 158 9.90 -20.99 1.55
C LEU A 158 9.67 -22.18 2.51
N ASP A 159 10.76 -22.72 3.09
CA ASP A 159 10.73 -23.82 4.05
C ASP A 159 10.11 -23.45 5.41
N ASP A 160 10.03 -22.16 5.77
CA ASP A 160 9.33 -21.71 6.99
C ASP A 160 7.81 -21.68 6.82
N VAL A 161 7.32 -21.68 5.57
CA VAL A 161 5.89 -21.63 5.22
C VAL A 161 5.32 -23.03 4.97
N VAL A 162 6.17 -23.98 4.58
CA VAL A 162 5.81 -25.38 4.34
C VAL A 162 6.44 -26.25 5.44
N PRO A 163 5.69 -26.77 6.42
CA PRO A 163 6.26 -27.69 7.39
C PRO A 163 6.75 -28.93 6.67
N ASN A 164 8.06 -29.19 6.80
CA ASN A 164 8.78 -30.32 6.25
C ASN A 164 8.02 -31.63 6.55
N GLN A 165 7.33 -32.17 5.54
CA GLN A 165 6.74 -33.51 5.56
C GLN A 165 7.87 -34.53 5.36
N SER A 166 8.79 -34.64 6.32
CA SER A 166 9.67 -35.81 6.41
C SER A 166 9.32 -36.63 7.65
N LYS A 167 8.56 -37.69 7.40
CA LYS A 167 8.66 -38.95 8.11
C LYS A 167 8.58 -40.08 7.09
#